data_AF-A0A1R4I5M0-F1
#
_entry.id   AF-A0A1R4I5M0-F1
#
_cell.length_a   1.000
_cell.length_b   1.000
_cell.length_c   1.000
_cell.angle_alpha   90.00
_cell.angle_beta   90.00
_cell.angle_gamma   90.00
#
_symmetry.space_group_name_H-M   'P 1'
#
loop_
_entity.id
_entity.type
_entity.pdbx_description
1 polymer ?
#
loop_
_entity_poly.entity_id
_entity_poly.type
_entity_poly.pdbx_seq_one_letter_code
_entity_poly.pdbx_strand_id
1 'polypeptide(L)' 'MAVKDAHGTLLAEGDKVTMIKDLKVKGSSLVLKVGTKAVIKRLVDSKDHQLDCKVDGAGDMMVTAHFVKKA' A
#
# COMPACT_ATOMS: atom_id res chain seq x y z
N MET A 1 14.46 4.49 -9.39
CA MET A 1 13.97 4.71 -8.01
C MET A 1 13.37 3.41 -7.52
N ALA A 2 13.81 2.92 -6.37
CA ALA A 2 13.35 1.66 -5.80
C ALA A 2 12.40 1.96 -4.65
N VAL A 3 11.12 1.63 -4.81
CA VAL A 3 10.17 1.72 -3.70
C VAL A 3 10.35 0.49 -2.84
N LYS A 4 10.58 0.72 -1.55
CA LYS A 4 10.79 -0.34 -0.56
C LYS A 4 9.66 -0.32 0.44
N ASP A 5 9.20 -1.50 0.83
CA ASP A 5 8.22 -1.66 1.89
C ASP A 5 8.83 -1.31 3.27
N ALA A 6 8.02 -1.39 4.32
CA ALA A 6 8.45 -1.15 5.70
C ALA A 6 9.65 -2.01 6.17
N HIS A 7 9.84 -3.20 5.59
CA HIS A 7 10.94 -4.10 5.90
C HIS A 7 12.14 -3.95 4.95
N GLY A 8 12.11 -3.00 4.00
CA GLY A 8 13.21 -2.76 3.06
C GLY A 8 13.22 -3.66 1.83
N THR A 9 12.16 -4.45 1.60
CA THR A 9 11.96 -5.28 0.42
C THR A 9 11.60 -4.42 -0.78
N LEU A 10 12.19 -4.72 -1.93
CA LEU A 10 11.85 -4.06 -3.18
C LEU A 10 10.42 -4.44 -3.61
N LEU A 11 9.63 -3.42 -3.91
CA LEU A 11 8.28 -3.54 -4.42
C LEU A 11 8.25 -3.24 -5.92
N ALA A 12 7.47 -4.01 -6.66
CA ALA A 12 7.26 -3.86 -8.09
C ALA A 12 5.78 -3.80 -8.46
N GLU A 13 5.49 -3.39 -9.69
CA GLU A 13 4.11 -3.41 -10.21
C GLU A 13 3.60 -4.86 -10.27
N GLY A 14 2.39 -5.10 -9.80
CA GLY A 14 1.78 -6.43 -9.71
C GLY A 14 2.12 -7.21 -8.43
N ASP A 15 3.01 -6.70 -7.56
CA ASP A 15 3.31 -7.36 -6.29
C ASP A 15 2.10 -7.28 -5.33
N LYS A 16 1.97 -8.33 -4.50
CA LYS A 16 1.00 -8.37 -3.42
C LYS A 16 1.63 -7.80 -2.16
N VAL A 17 0.91 -6.90 -1.50
CA VAL A 17 1.34 -6.31 -0.24
C VAL A 17 0.25 -6.46 0.81
N THR A 18 0.66 -6.41 2.07
CA THR A 18 -0.24 -6.50 3.22
C THR A 18 0.00 -5.32 4.14
N MET A 19 -1.06 -4.78 4.73
CA MET A 19 -0.97 -3.73 5.75
C MET A 19 -0.30 -4.29 7.01
N ILE A 20 0.73 -3.58 7.52
CA ILE A 20 1.42 -3.97 8.77
C ILE A 20 0.79 -3.37 10.03
N LYS A 21 -0.14 -2.43 9.86
CA LYS A 21 -0.88 -1.77 10.94
C LYS A 21 -2.29 -1.41 10.47
N ASP A 22 -3.14 -1.00 11.39
CA ASP A 22 -4.38 -0.34 11.04
C ASP A 22 -4.13 1.07 10.45
N LEU A 23 -4.82 1.37 9.36
CA LEU A 23 -4.76 2.65 8.67
C LEU A 23 -6.18 3.12 8.39
N LYS A 24 -6.48 4.35 8.78
CA LYS A 24 -7.74 4.99 8.38
C LYS A 24 -7.58 5.61 7.00
N VAL A 25 -8.48 5.29 6.08
CA VAL A 25 -8.49 5.90 4.74
C VAL A 25 -8.96 7.35 4.86
N LYS A 26 -8.12 8.29 4.43
CA LYS A 26 -8.47 9.71 4.44
C LYS A 26 -9.63 9.96 3.47
N GLY A 27 -10.69 10.60 3.93
CA GLY A 27 -11.91 10.82 3.13
C GLY A 27 -12.92 9.67 3.17
N SER A 28 -12.72 8.66 4.02
CA SER A 28 -13.69 7.58 4.23
C SER A 28 -13.75 7.18 5.71
N SER A 29 -14.88 6.61 6.11
CA SER A 29 -15.04 5.98 7.45
C SER A 29 -14.40 4.59 7.52
N LEU A 30 -13.79 4.14 6.42
CA LEU A 30 -13.16 2.83 6.31
C LEU A 30 -11.82 2.80 7.04
N VAL A 31 -11.63 1.78 7.87
CA VAL A 31 -10.35 1.49 8.53
C VAL A 31 -9.82 0.19 7.94
N LEU A 32 -8.68 0.28 7.26
CA LEU A 32 -7.91 -0.89 6.85
C LEU A 32 -7.29 -1.49 8.09
N LYS A 33 -7.53 -2.77 8.33
CA LYS A 33 -6.94 -3.46 9.47
C LYS A 33 -5.57 -3.99 9.08
N VAL A 34 -4.73 -4.23 10.08
CA VAL A 34 -3.53 -5.04 9.89
C VAL A 34 -3.91 -6.38 9.23
N GLY A 35 -3.13 -6.82 8.24
CA GLY A 35 -3.44 -8.03 7.48
C GLY A 35 -4.32 -7.81 6.25
N THR A 36 -4.87 -6.60 6.02
CA THR A 36 -5.57 -6.28 4.77
C THR A 36 -4.62 -6.41 3.58
N LYS A 37 -5.04 -7.17 2.57
CA LYS A 37 -4.27 -7.41 1.33
C LYS A 37 -4.54 -6.31 0.31
N ALA A 38 -3.48 -5.93 -0.39
CA ALA A 38 -3.53 -5.01 -1.52
C ALA A 38 -2.61 -5.50 -2.64
N VAL A 39 -2.88 -5.05 -3.86
CA VAL A 39 -2.06 -5.37 -5.04
C VAL A 39 -1.52 -4.07 -5.61
N ILE A 40 -0.23 -3.99 -5.84
CA ILE A 40 0.39 -2.81 -6.45
C ILE A 40 -0.06 -2.75 -7.91
N LYS A 41 -0.82 -1.71 -8.25
CA LYS A 41 -1.23 -1.41 -9.63
C LYS A 41 -0.12 -0.69 -10.36
N ARG A 42 0.47 0.32 -9.71
CA ARG A 42 1.55 1.13 -10.26
C ARG A 42 2.39 1.77 -9.18
N LEU A 43 3.65 2.03 -9.50
CA LEU A 43 4.51 2.86 -8.67
C LEU A 43 4.39 4.32 -9.13
N VAL A 44 4.19 5.22 -8.18
CA VAL A 44 4.02 6.66 -8.42
C VAL A 44 5.24 7.39 -7.88
N ASP A 45 5.76 8.33 -8.67
CA ASP A 45 6.83 9.22 -8.26
C ASP A 45 6.26 10.39 -7.44
N SER A 46 5.96 10.15 -6.17
CA SER A 46 5.37 11.15 -5.27
C SER A 46 6.02 11.11 -3.90
N LYS A 47 6.17 12.28 -3.26
CA LYS A 47 6.84 12.39 -1.95
C LYS A 47 6.05 11.75 -0.80
N ASP A 48 4.71 11.79 -0.86
CA ASP A 48 3.85 11.30 0.23
C ASP A 48 3.26 9.90 -0.04
N HIS A 49 2.81 9.65 -1.27
CA HIS A 49 2.17 8.39 -1.65
C HIS A 49 2.80 7.79 -2.90
N GLN A 50 3.68 6.81 -2.68
CA GLN A 50 4.52 6.24 -3.74
C GLN A 50 3.90 5.00 -4.40
N LEU A 51 2.90 4.38 -3.78
CA LEU A 51 2.31 3.15 -4.27
C LEU A 51 0.84 3.36 -4.55
N ASP A 52 0.43 3.14 -5.79
CA ASP A 52 -0.97 2.99 -6.14
C ASP A 52 -1.33 1.51 -5.99
N CYS A 53 -2.11 1.21 -4.96
CA CYS A 53 -2.48 -0.14 -4.61
C CYS A 53 -3.99 -0.32 -4.71
N LYS A 54 -4.42 -1.45 -5.24
CA LYS A 54 -5.80 -1.88 -5.18
C LYS A 54 -6.02 -2.74 -3.94
N VAL A 55 -6.81 -2.23 -3.01
CA VAL A 55 -7.18 -2.91 -1.77
C VAL A 55 -8.51 -3.65 -1.97
N ASP A 56 -8.55 -4.90 -1.53
CA ASP A 56 -9.76 -5.71 -1.61
C ASP A 56 -10.86 -5.14 -0.69
N GLY A 57 -12.02 -4.82 -1.27
CA GLY A 57 -13.15 -4.19 -0.57
C GLY A 57 -13.09 -2.67 -0.40
N ALA A 58 -11.96 -2.01 -0.67
CA ALA A 58 -11.82 -0.55 -0.59
C ALA A 58 -11.58 0.12 -1.96
N GLY A 59 -11.09 -0.63 -2.96
CA GLY A 59 -10.81 -0.12 -4.30
C GLY A 59 -9.37 0.35 -4.48
N ASP A 60 -9.17 1.19 -5.50
CA ASP A 60 -7.87 1.74 -5.86
C ASP A 60 -7.52 2.92 -4.93
N MET A 61 -6.36 2.87 -4.27
CA MET A 61 -5.91 3.90 -3.32
C MET A 61 -4.40 4.07 -3.34
N MET A 62 -3.95 5.28 -3.01
CA MET A 62 -2.53 5.55 -2.85
C MET A 62 -2.11 5.31 -1.40
N VAL A 63 -1.05 4.52 -1.23
CA VAL A 63 -0.50 4.14 0.08
C VAL A 63 1.00 4.42 0.13
N THR A 64 1.47 4.77 1.32
CA THR A 64 2.89 4.95 1.57
C THR A 64 3.54 3.59 1.81
N ALA A 65 4.64 3.31 1.12
CA ALA A 65 5.35 2.03 1.19
C ALA A 65 5.77 1.64 2.62
N HIS A 66 5.96 2.65 3.49
CA HIS A 66 6.32 2.49 4.89
C HIS A 66 5.24 1.83 5.77
N PHE A 67 3.99 1.72 5.30
CA PHE A 67 2.88 1.09 6.06
C PHE A 67 2.42 -0.24 5.47
N VAL A 68 3.09 -0.71 4.43
CA VAL A 68 2.82 -2.00 3.81
C VAL A 68 4.05 -2.88 3.89
N LYS A 69 3.83 -4.19 3.80
CA LYS A 69 4.88 -5.18 3.59
C LYS A 69 4.58 -6.03 2.38
N LYS A 70 5.62 -6.53 1.71
CA LYS A 70 5.43 -7.56 0.68
C LYS A 70 4.81 -8.81 1.31
N ALA A 71 3.79 -9.37 0.65
CA ALA A 71 3.01 -10.53 1.09
C ALA A 71 3.55 -11.83 0.49
#